data_AF-A0AAV5VHR9-F1
#
_entry.id   AF-A0AAV5VHR9-F1
#
_cell.length_a   1.000
_cell.length_b   1.000
_cell.length_c   1.000
_cell.angle_alpha   90.00
_cell.angle_beta   90.00
_cell.angle_gamma   90.00
#
_symmetry.space_group_name_H-M   'P 1'
#
loop_
_entity.id
_entity.type
_entity.pdbx_description
1 polymer ?
#
loop_
_entity_poly.entity_id
_entity_poly.type
_entity_poly.pdbx_seq_one_letter_code
_entity_poly.pdbx_strand_id
1 'polypeptide(L)'
;GVEGIKAEFRSEIGSYKSPTYGDVAFKANSSKNRHNDLPTCLDSTRVSLPEKGYINASWLYDHTKFIRQYTLTQAPMESTVEDFWKMCFEHKAMALIVLCDT
;
A
#
# COMPACT_ATOMS: atom_id res chain seq x y z
N GLY A 1 -3.45 24.65 17.32
CA GLY A 1 -2.81 25.14 16.06
C GLY A 1 -1.97 24.04 15.45
N VAL A 2 -1.31 24.29 14.30
CA VAL A 2 -0.53 23.26 13.55
C VAL A 2 0.49 22.55 14.43
N GLU A 3 1.21 23.28 15.29
CA GLU A 3 2.19 22.68 16.21
C GLU A 3 1.58 21.73 17.24
N GLY A 4 0.35 22.01 17.67
CA GLY A 4 -0.42 21.11 18.54
C GLY A 4 -0.73 19.77 17.85
N ILE A 5 -1.21 19.82 16.60
CA ILE A 5 -1.53 18.63 15.80
C ILE A 5 -0.26 17.80 15.54
N LYS A 6 0.87 18.44 15.24
CA LYS A 6 2.16 17.75 15.09
C LYS A 6 2.59 17.06 16.39
N ALA A 7 2.39 17.70 17.53
CA ALA A 7 2.73 17.12 18.83
C ALA A 7 1.85 15.91 19.16
N GLU A 8 0.54 16.01 18.91
CA GLU A 8 -0.42 14.92 19.07
C GLU A 8 -0.05 13.72 18.19
N PHE A 9 0.19 13.92 16.89
CA PHE A 9 0.61 12.84 15.99
C PHE A 9 1.86 12.12 16.49
N ARG A 10 2.90 12.86 16.91
CA ARG A 10 4.13 12.27 17.42
C ARG A 10 3.91 11.48 18.70
N SER A 11 3.05 11.97 19.59
CA SER A 11 2.77 11.34 20.88
C SER A 11 1.93 10.08 20.74
N GLU A 12 0.92 10.10 19.86
CA GLU A 12 -0.11 9.07 19.83
C GLU A 12 0.05 8.07 18.68
N ILE A 13 0.57 8.51 17.53
CA ILE A 13 0.53 7.72 16.28
C ILE A 13 1.93 7.43 15.74
N GLY A 14 2.91 8.31 15.97
CA GLY A 14 4.22 8.24 15.32
C GLY A 14 5.02 6.95 15.60
N SER A 15 4.72 6.25 16.70
CA SER A 15 5.34 4.97 17.06
C SER A 15 4.44 3.75 16.78
N TYR A 16 3.24 3.96 16.23
CA TYR A 16 2.28 2.89 15.98
C TYR A 16 2.87 1.84 15.04
N LYS A 17 2.67 0.57 15.40
CA LYS A 17 2.90 -0.58 14.54
C LYS A 17 1.67 -1.46 14.56
N SER A 18 1.29 -1.96 13.39
CA SER A 18 0.19 -2.92 13.31
C SER A 18 0.49 -4.16 14.18
N PRO A 19 -0.49 -4.68 14.94
CA PRO A 19 -0.35 -5.97 15.62
C PRO A 19 -0.03 -7.14 14.67
N THR A 20 -0.42 -7.01 13.39
CA THR A 20 -0.15 -7.98 12.32
C THR A 20 0.98 -7.51 11.39
N TYR A 21 1.92 -6.73 11.93
CA TYR A 21 3.06 -6.24 11.18
C TYR A 21 3.91 -7.40 10.62
N GLY A 22 4.12 -7.38 9.31
CA GLY A 22 5.04 -8.25 8.59
C GLY A 22 5.46 -7.54 7.31
N ASP A 23 6.75 -7.58 6.98
CA ASP A 23 7.34 -6.89 5.83
C ASP A 23 8.27 -7.81 5.02
N VAL A 24 8.06 -9.13 5.11
CA VAL A 24 8.90 -10.15 4.47
C VAL A 24 8.81 -10.03 2.95
N ALA A 25 7.59 -9.93 2.40
CA ALA A 25 7.41 -9.81 0.95
C ALA A 25 7.97 -8.49 0.43
N PHE A 26 7.80 -7.40 1.17
CA PHE A 26 8.37 -6.09 0.83
C PHE A 26 9.90 -6.15 0.74
N LYS A 27 10.56 -6.72 1.75
CA LYS A 27 12.03 -6.87 1.78
C LYS A 27 12.56 -7.81 0.69
N ALA A 28 11.83 -8.88 0.38
CA ALA A 28 12.21 -9.83 -0.66
C ALA A 28 12.10 -9.27 -2.09
N ASN A 29 11.32 -8.21 -2.30
CA ASN A 29 11.03 -7.64 -3.62
C ASN A 29 11.45 -6.17 -3.74
N SER A 30 12.59 -5.81 -3.16
CA SER A 30 13.09 -4.42 -3.08
C SER A 30 13.18 -3.70 -4.43
N SER A 31 13.45 -4.42 -5.52
CA SER A 31 13.48 -3.88 -6.89
C SER A 31 12.12 -3.44 -7.44
N LYS A 32 11.02 -3.89 -6.82
CA LYS A 32 9.64 -3.52 -7.17
C LYS A 32 9.07 -2.42 -6.27
N ASN A 33 9.86 -1.93 -5.30
CA ASN A 33 9.48 -0.85 -4.40
C ASN A 33 10.08 0.46 -4.89
N ARG A 34 9.24 1.50 -5.00
CA ARG A 34 9.72 2.86 -5.32
C ARG A 34 10.57 3.44 -4.20
N HIS A 35 10.17 3.16 -2.96
CA HIS A 35 10.82 3.61 -1.73
C HIS A 35 11.09 2.39 -0.86
N ASN A 36 12.35 2.20 -0.47
CA ASN A 36 12.81 1.06 0.34
C ASN A 36 13.20 1.46 1.78
N ASP A 37 13.21 2.76 2.07
CA ASP A 37 13.52 3.35 3.36
C ASP A 37 12.47 3.02 4.43
N LEU A 38 11.21 2.86 4.03
CA LEU A 38 10.11 2.48 4.92
C LEU A 38 9.21 1.42 4.27
N PRO A 39 8.71 0.45 5.05
CA PRO A 39 7.83 -0.59 4.54
C PRO A 39 6.43 -0.01 4.29
N THR A 40 6.12 0.21 3.01
CA THR A 40 4.82 0.74 2.56
C THR A 40 3.77 -0.33 2.31
N CYS A 41 4.14 -1.61 2.34
CA CYS A 41 3.26 -2.73 2.06
C CYS A 41 3.49 -3.85 3.08
N LEU A 42 2.47 -4.14 3.89
CA LEU A 42 2.52 -5.18 4.92
C LEU A 42 2.06 -6.53 4.36
N ASP A 43 2.64 -7.62 4.86
CA ASP A 43 2.32 -8.98 4.43
C ASP A 43 0.85 -9.35 4.68
N SER A 44 0.26 -8.85 5.78
CA SER A 44 -1.11 -9.16 6.18
C SER A 44 -2.17 -8.47 5.31
N THR A 45 -1.82 -7.40 4.61
CA THR A 45 -2.75 -6.61 3.78
C THR A 45 -2.36 -6.54 2.32
N ARG A 46 -1.21 -7.09 1.91
CA ARG A 46 -0.72 -6.97 0.54
C ARG A 46 -1.72 -7.52 -0.49
N VAL A 47 -1.77 -6.88 -1.65
CA VAL A 47 -2.43 -7.45 -2.82
C VAL A 47 -1.51 -8.54 -3.40
N SER A 48 -2.06 -9.72 -3.68
CA SER A 48 -1.30 -10.81 -4.30
C SER A 48 -1.63 -10.89 -5.78
N LEU A 49 -0.61 -10.86 -6.62
CA LEU A 49 -0.78 -11.15 -8.05
C LEU A 49 -0.88 -12.67 -8.29
N PRO A 50 -1.34 -13.09 -9.48
CA PRO A 50 -1.26 -14.48 -9.93
C PRO A 50 0.14 -15.07 -9.76
N GLU A 51 0.21 -16.39 -9.61
CA GLU A 51 1.47 -17.14 -9.43
C GLU A 51 2.31 -16.68 -8.21
N LYS A 52 1.66 -16.11 -7.19
CA LYS A 52 2.30 -15.53 -6.00
C LYS A 52 3.21 -14.34 -6.33
N GLY A 53 2.91 -13.61 -7.40
CA GLY A 53 3.63 -12.38 -7.75
C GLY A 53 3.48 -11.27 -6.71
N TYR A 54 4.47 -10.38 -6.68
CA TYR A 54 4.52 -9.22 -5.79
C TYR A 54 4.23 -7.92 -6.55
N ILE A 55 3.39 -7.08 -5.95
CA ILE A 55 3.24 -5.65 -6.24
C ILE A 55 3.16 -4.91 -4.91
N ASN A 56 3.75 -3.71 -4.85
CA ASN A 56 3.66 -2.85 -3.67
C ASN A 56 2.29 -2.16 -3.63
N ALA A 57 1.30 -2.91 -3.15
CA ALA A 57 -0.07 -2.49 -2.96
C ALA A 57 -0.70 -3.23 -1.78
N SER A 58 -1.60 -2.57 -1.06
CA SER A 58 -2.32 -3.15 0.08
C SER A 58 -3.82 -2.92 -0.03
N TRP A 59 -4.59 -3.90 0.44
CA TRP A 59 -6.02 -3.78 0.68
C TRP A 59 -6.29 -2.85 1.87
N LEU A 60 -7.17 -1.89 1.65
CA LEU A 60 -7.74 -1.05 2.67
C LEU A 60 -9.22 -1.43 2.83
N TYR A 61 -9.59 -1.79 4.06
CA TYR A 61 -10.95 -2.13 4.43
C TYR A 61 -11.60 -0.95 5.14
N ASP A 62 -12.76 -0.52 4.67
CA ASP A 62 -13.58 0.45 5.38
C ASP A 62 -14.34 -0.26 6.52
N HIS A 63 -13.90 -0.04 7.76
CA HIS A 63 -14.55 -0.62 8.95
C HIS A 63 -16.01 -0.14 9.15
N THR A 64 -16.40 0.97 8.50
CA THR A 64 -17.76 1.51 8.56
C THR A 64 -18.65 1.00 7.43
N LYS A 65 -18.05 0.56 6.33
CA LYS A 65 -18.74 0.02 5.16
C LYS A 65 -18.15 -1.33 4.79
N PHE A 66 -18.79 -2.40 5.27
CA PHE A 66 -18.47 -3.81 4.96
C PHE A 66 -18.30 -4.17 3.47
N ILE A 67 -18.68 -3.27 2.54
CA ILE A 67 -18.79 -3.55 1.11
C ILE A 67 -17.66 -2.94 0.28
N ARG A 68 -16.88 -1.97 0.79
CA ARG A 68 -15.87 -1.27 -0.01
C ARG A 68 -14.45 -1.64 0.39
N GLN A 69 -13.79 -2.36 -0.51
CA GLN A 69 -12.36 -2.61 -0.49
C GLN A 69 -11.69 -1.64 -1.47
N TYR A 70 -10.66 -0.95 -1.00
CA TYR A 70 -9.82 -0.12 -1.86
C TYR A 70 -8.44 -0.77 -1.92
N THR A 71 -7.74 -0.55 -3.03
CA THR A 71 -6.30 -0.82 -3.10
C THR A 71 -5.55 0.50 -2.98
N LEU A 72 -4.64 0.58 -2.03
CA LEU A 72 -3.64 1.64 -1.96
C LEU A 72 -2.34 1.10 -2.54
N THR A 73 -1.71 1.84 -3.44
CA THR A 73 -0.47 1.42 -4.11
C THR A 73 0.45 2.60 -4.34
N GLN A 74 1.75 2.32 -4.48
CA GLN A 74 2.69 3.30 -5.00
C GLN A 74 2.36 3.69 -6.45
N ALA A 75 2.85 4.84 -6.92
CA ALA A 75 2.84 5.15 -8.34
C ALA A 75 3.64 4.08 -9.12
N PRO A 76 3.08 3.47 -10.18
CA PRO A 76 3.77 2.45 -10.98
C PRO A 76 5.13 2.96 -11.47
N MET A 77 6.14 2.10 -11.43
CA MET A 77 7.45 2.36 -12.00
C MET A 77 7.52 1.73 -13.40
N GLU A 78 8.51 2.10 -14.20
CA GLU A 78 8.73 1.45 -15.51
C GLU A 78 8.82 -0.08 -15.38
N SER A 79 9.48 -0.56 -14.32
CA SER A 79 9.64 -2.00 -14.05
C SER A 79 8.37 -2.69 -13.50
N THR A 80 7.34 -1.95 -13.09
CA THR A 80 6.14 -2.50 -12.42
C THR A 80 4.82 -2.09 -13.08
N VAL A 81 4.85 -1.40 -14.22
CA VAL A 81 3.64 -0.97 -14.94
C VAL A 81 2.78 -2.14 -15.41
N GLU A 82 3.40 -3.24 -15.84
CA GLU A 82 2.67 -4.44 -16.26
C GLU A 82 1.99 -5.12 -15.07
N ASP A 83 2.70 -5.24 -13.94
CA ASP A 83 2.17 -5.76 -12.69
C ASP A 83 0.99 -4.93 -12.18
N PHE A 84 1.06 -3.61 -12.32
CA PHE A 84 -0.03 -2.70 -11.98
C PHE A 84 -1.28 -2.97 -12.81
N TRP A 85 -1.15 -3.07 -14.14
CA TRP A 85 -2.31 -3.37 -14.99
C TRP A 85 -2.87 -4.78 -14.76
N LYS A 86 -2.01 -5.77 -14.47
CA LYS A 86 -2.45 -7.10 -14.04
C LYS A 86 -3.28 -7.02 -12.77
N MET A 87 -2.84 -6.26 -11.77
CA MET A 87 -3.59 -6.02 -10.53
C MET A 87 -4.97 -5.41 -10.83
N CYS A 88 -5.02 -4.36 -11.64
CA CYS A 88 -6.26 -3.67 -11.98
C CYS A 88 -7.25 -4.57 -12.71
N PHE A 89 -6.76 -5.35 -13.67
CA PHE A 89 -7.58 -6.30 -14.43
C PHE A 89 -8.13 -7.41 -13.53
N GLU A 90 -7.27 -8.08 -12.78
CA GLU A 90 -7.63 -9.23 -11.93
C GLU A 90 -8.64 -8.83 -10.85
N HIS A 91 -8.42 -7.68 -10.20
CA HIS A 91 -9.28 -7.18 -9.15
C HIS A 91 -10.42 -6.29 -9.65
N LYS A 92 -10.64 -6.22 -10.97
CA LYS A 92 -11.75 -5.50 -11.61
C LYS A 92 -11.86 -4.04 -11.14
N ALA A 93 -10.72 -3.36 -11.07
CA ALA A 93 -10.66 -1.96 -10.67
C ALA A 93 -11.53 -1.11 -11.61
N MET A 94 -12.56 -0.46 -11.06
CA MET A 94 -13.49 0.36 -11.86
C MET A 94 -13.02 1.81 -12.05
N ALA A 95 -12.17 2.29 -11.14
CA ALA A 95 -11.65 3.65 -11.16
C ALA A 95 -10.23 3.69 -10.60
N LEU A 96 -9.42 4.57 -11.17
CA LEU A 96 -8.08 4.90 -10.69
C LEU A 96 -8.10 6.35 -10.23
N ILE A 97 -7.65 6.59 -9.00
CA ILE A 97 -7.52 7.93 -8.42
C ILE A 97 -6.03 8.17 -8.20
N VAL A 98 -5.48 9.17 -8.88
CA VAL A 98 -4.06 9.55 -8.77
C VAL A 98 -3.98 10.80 -7.91
N LEU A 99 -3.17 10.76 -6.85
CA LEU A 99 -3.05 11.84 -5.85
C LEU A 99 -1.72 12.61 -5.96
N CYS A 100 -0.86 12.26 -6.91
CA CYS A 100 0.42 12.90 -7.15
C CYS A 100 0.49 13.44 -8.58
N ASP A 101 1.09 14.61 -8.76
CA ASP A 101 1.58 15.03 -10.07
C ASP A 101 2.87 14.24 -10.38
N THR A 102 2.93 13.67 -11.59
CA THR A 102 4.08 12.92 -12.11
C THR A 102 5.18 13.81 -12.64
#